data_AF-A0A522CKJ5-F1
#
_entry.id   AF-A0A522CKJ5-F1
#
_cell.length_a   1.000
_cell.length_b   1.000
_cell.length_c   1.000
_cell.angle_alpha   90.00
_cell.angle_beta   90.00
_cell.angle_gamma   90.00
#
_symmetry.space_group_name_H-M   'P 1'
#
loop_
_entity.id
_entity.type
_entity.pdbx_description
1 polymer ?
#
loop_
_entity_poly.entity_id
_entity_poly.type
_entity_poly.pdbx_seq_one_letter_code
_entity_poly.pdbx_strand_id
1 'polypeptide(L)' 'MGMPGIWELVIIFLIVLIVFGAGKIPKLAKDVGSGIKEFKKAINGEDDKNDKKPS' A
#
# COMPACT_ATOMS: atom_id res chain seq x y z
N MET A 1 17.89 15.92 -17.75
CA MET A 1 17.48 14.50 -17.62
C MET A 1 15.97 14.46 -17.63
N GLY A 2 15.37 13.88 -18.68
CA GLY A 2 13.92 13.78 -18.81
C GLY A 2 13.36 12.73 -17.86
N MET A 3 12.21 13.01 -17.27
CA MET A 3 11.48 12.03 -16.48
C MET A 3 11.00 10.92 -17.44
N PRO A 4 11.12 9.63 -17.08
CA PRO A 4 10.64 8.55 -17.93
C PRO A 4 9.16 8.74 -18.21
N GLY A 5 8.78 8.54 -19.46
CA GLY A 5 7.39 8.66 -19.89
C GLY A 5 6.50 7.65 -19.17
N ILE A 6 5.20 7.94 -19.13
CA ILE A 6 4.20 7.05 -18.53
C ILE A 6 4.31 5.62 -19.11
N TRP A 7 4.61 5.49 -20.40
CA TRP A 7 4.82 4.19 -21.07
C TRP A 7 6.02 3.41 -20.53
N GLU A 8 7.13 4.08 -20.22
CA GLU A 8 8.33 3.42 -19.66
C GLU A 8 8.07 2.96 -18.22
N LEU A 9 7.37 3.79 -17.42
CA LEU A 9 6.99 3.43 -16.05
C LEU A 9 6.08 2.20 -16.01
N VAL A 10 5.14 2.08 -16.96
CA VAL A 10 4.26 0.90 -17.06
C VAL A 10 5.07 -0.36 -17.37
N ILE A 11 6.04 -0.30 -18.28
CA ILE A 11 6.92 -1.44 -18.61
C ILE A 11 7.74 -1.86 -17.38
N ILE A 12 8.34 -0.91 -16.68
CA ILE A 12 9.10 -1.18 -15.46
C ILE A 12 8.20 -1.83 -14.40
N PHE A 13 6.99 -1.28 -14.21
CA PHE A 13 6.03 -1.83 -13.27
C PHE A 13 5.63 -3.27 -13.63
N LEU A 14 5.45 -3.57 -14.92
CA LEU A 14 5.15 -4.92 -15.39
C LEU A 14 6.28 -5.91 -15.07
N ILE A 15 7.54 -5.51 -15.27
CA ILE A 15 8.72 -6.34 -14.93
C ILE A 15 8.76 -6.60 -13.42
N VAL A 16 8.55 -5.56 -12.61
CA VAL A 16 8.48 -5.70 -11.14
C VAL A 16 7.36 -6.64 -10.74
N LEU A 17 6.18 -6.55 -11.36
CA LEU A 17 5.06 -7.45 -11.09
C LEU A 17 5.36 -8.91 -11.46
N ILE A 18 6.17 -9.16 -12.50
CA ILE A 18 6.57 -10.53 -12.87
C ILE A 18 7.55 -11.09 -11.84
N VAL A 19 8.54 -10.30 -11.42
CA VAL A 19 9.56 -10.73 -10.45
C VAL A 19 8.97 -10.95 -9.05
N PHE A 20 8.14 -10.01 -8.59
CA PHE A 20 7.55 -10.07 -7.24
C PHE A 20 6.23 -10.84 -7.23
N GLY A 21 5.53 -10.94 -8.35
CA GLY A 21 4.18 -11.48 -8.46
C GLY A 21 3.11 -10.44 -8.11
N ALA A 22 2.05 -10.36 -8.93
CA ALA A 22 0.96 -9.41 -8.74
C ALA A 22 0.22 -9.54 -7.40
N GLY A 23 0.29 -10.71 -6.74
CA GLY A 23 -0.30 -10.94 -5.42
C GLY A 23 0.56 -10.50 -4.24
N LYS A 24 1.89 -10.35 -4.40
CA LYS A 24 2.77 -9.97 -3.28
C LYS A 24 2.72 -8.48 -2.98
N ILE A 25 2.64 -7.63 -4.00
CA ILE A 25 2.48 -6.17 -3.85
C ILE A 25 1.26 -5.80 -2.97
N PRO A 26 0.03 -6.28 -3.25
CA PRO A 26 -1.14 -5.94 -2.43
C PRO A 26 -1.08 -6.53 -1.02
N LYS A 27 -0.48 -7.72 -0.85
CA LYS A 27 -0.28 -8.31 0.47
C LYS A 27 0.66 -7.45 1.34
N LEU A 28 1.81 -7.08 0.79
CA LEU A 28 2.77 -6.19 1.46
C LEU A 28 2.17 -4.81 1.74
N ALA A 29 1.43 -4.24 0.77
CA ALA A 29 0.76 -2.96 0.96
C ALA A 29 -0.31 -3.02 2.05
N LYS A 30 -1.04 -4.14 2.17
CA LYS A 30 -2.03 -4.35 3.24
C LYS A 30 -1.37 -4.47 4.61
N ASP A 31 -0.27 -5.22 4.70
CA ASP A 31 0.47 -5.42 5.95
C ASP A 31 1.11 -4.10 6.42
N VAL A 32 1.79 -3.39 5.51
CA VAL A 32 2.39 -2.08 5.76
C VAL A 32 1.31 -1.03 6.06
N GLY A 33 0.22 -1.01 5.30
CA GLY A 33 -0.86 -0.05 5.49
C GLY A 33 -1.58 -0.22 6.83
N SER A 34 -1.76 -1.46 7.28
CA SER A 34 -2.32 -1.76 8.61
C SER A 34 -1.37 -1.28 9.72
N GLY A 35 -0.07 -1.55 9.60
CA GLY A 35 0.93 -1.08 10.57
C GLY A 35 1.04 0.44 10.62
N ILE A 36 0.99 1.14 9.47
CA ILE A 36 0.98 2.61 9.42
C ILE A 36 -0.32 3.15 10.05
N LYS A 37 -1.46 2.50 9.82
CA LYS A 37 -2.75 2.89 10.42
C LYS A 37 -2.71 2.79 11.94
N GLU A 38 -2.19 1.68 12.48
CA GLU A 38 -2.02 1.49 13.93
C GLU A 38 -1.00 2.46 14.52
N PHE A 39 0.13 2.68 13.83
CA PHE A 39 1.13 3.67 14.23
C PHE A 39 0.52 5.06 14.31
N LYS A 40 -0.27 5.45 13.31
CA LYS A 40 -0.98 6.74 13.28
C LYS A 40 -2.02 6.87 14.41
N LYS A 41 -2.70 5.77 14.74
CA LYS A 41 -3.66 5.72 15.86
C LYS A 41 -2.97 5.94 17.21
N ALA A 42 -1.82 5.28 17.41
CA ALA A 42 -1.05 5.39 18.66
C ALA A 42 -0.47 6.78 18.88
N ILE A 43 0.05 7.44 17.83
CA ILE A 43 0.65 8.79 17.94
C ILE A 43 -0.40 9.90 18.10
N ASN A 44 -1.59 9.75 17.53
CA ASN A 44 -2.63 10.78 17.63
C ASN A 44 -3.50 10.66 18.91
N GLY A 45 -3.32 9.61 19.72
CA GLY A 45 -4.15 9.36 20.90
C GLY A 45 -5.65 9.21 20.58
N GLU A 46 -5.99 9.03 19.30
CA GLU A 46 -7.34 8.77 18.85
C GLU A 46 -7.64 7.30 19.13
N ASP A 47 -8.21 7.04 20.31
CA ASP A 47 -9.03 5.87 20.59
C ASP A 47 -10.30 5.92 19.72
N ASP A 48 -10.13 5.90 18.40
CA ASP A 48 -11.25 5.97 17.48
C ASP A 48 -11.94 4.60 17.45
N LYS A 49 -13.11 4.62 18.09
CA LYS A 49 -14.21 3.68 17.99
C LYS A 49 -14.70 3.65 16.53
N ASN A 50 -14.06 2.83 15.69
CA ASN A 50 -14.66 2.48 14.40
C ASN A 50 -14.48 1.00 14.08
N ASP A 51 -14.85 0.17 15.06
CA ASP A 51 -15.40 -1.17 14.86
C ASP A 51 -16.92 -1.10 14.98
N LYS A 52 -17.58 -0.22 14.21
CA LYS A 52 -19.04 -0.26 14.04
C LYS A 52 -19.45 0.20 12.65
N LYS A 53 -19.62 -0.77 11.75
CA LYS A 53 -21.00 -1.08 11.35
C LYS A 53 -21.14 -2.57 11.01
N PRO A 54 -22.29 -3.15 11.36
CA PRO A 54 -22.53 -4.57 11.61
C PRO A 54 -23.27 -5.21 10.43
N SER A 55 -23.65 -6.48 10.62
CA SER A 55 -24.49 -7.34 9.75
C SER A 55 -23.89 -7.74 8.41
#